data_AF-A0A813KGG3-F1
#
_entry.id   AF-A0A813KGG3-F1
#
_cell.length_a   1.000
_cell.length_b   1.000
_cell.length_c   1.000
_cell.angle_alpha   90.00
_cell.angle_beta   90.00
_cell.angle_gamma   90.00
#
_symmetry.space_group_name_H-M   'P 1'
#
loop_
_entity.id
_entity.type
_entity.pdbx_description
1 polymer ?
#
loop_
_entity_poly.entity_id
_entity_poly.type
_entity_poly.pdbx_seq_one_letter_code
_entity_poly.pdbx_strand_id
1 'polypeptide(L)'
;LWRGASGSEAVSEVLRSSSPSTIWRIVNLNAVKYGWNIAELRLFSDELCRADLTRPRAGSAWTAEAISSGAVSGSEASRAIDGLTWTQWTSSCHLCDPGEAWLGVKFSQPVSVLCAQLWQWGEGDYKSSKVELELWDASMAQWHGVLRGDGFASSQWETLRFVKCAALEPPESALIEVTNKGFFPSSATYSCGGVGILWGTGQRDCSPDGSWTLDAPRCLPAIEVIAFATIAVLVDLLAIALYARFVMYRKPAFLGKDSLIPSEHLARWDSSLIPHDEDDPHDLQGIVTKQCVICPCCRIADSWASAGVLPFAWGMCIQHVSFPCMPCIGAVLRSKLR
;
A
#
# COMPACT_ATOMS: atom_id res chain seq x y z
N LEU A 1 23.89 21.39 27.29
CA LEU A 1 24.03 21.81 25.88
C LEU A 1 23.74 20.61 24.98
N TRP A 2 22.45 20.26 24.85
CA TRP A 2 21.99 19.26 23.88
C TRP A 2 21.21 20.05 22.83
N ARG A 3 21.75 20.16 21.61
CA ARG A 3 21.02 20.73 20.46
C ARG A 3 20.22 19.62 19.82
N GLY A 4 18.91 19.83 19.74
CA GLY A 4 17.97 18.95 19.05
C GLY A 4 18.20 18.96 17.55
N ALA A 5 18.12 17.78 16.96
CA ALA A 5 17.80 17.59 15.56
C ALA A 5 16.27 17.63 15.43
N SER A 6 15.74 18.71 14.87
CA SER A 6 14.33 18.79 14.45
C SER A 6 14.26 18.48 12.95
N GLY A 7 13.49 17.45 12.62
CA GLY A 7 13.29 16.96 11.26
C GLY A 7 12.74 18.02 10.30
N SER A 8 13.20 17.95 9.05
CA SER A 8 12.65 18.70 7.93
C SER A 8 12.66 17.91 6.61
N GLU A 9 12.87 16.59 6.63
CA GLU A 9 13.03 15.78 5.40
C GLU A 9 11.76 15.10 4.88
N ALA A 10 10.58 15.32 5.47
CA ALA A 10 9.35 14.61 5.07
C ALA A 10 8.31 15.47 4.32
N VAL A 11 8.61 16.74 4.00
CA VAL A 11 7.64 17.67 3.36
C VAL A 11 7.86 17.80 1.83
N SER A 12 8.94 17.23 1.29
CA SER A 12 9.35 17.47 -0.11
C SER A 12 8.79 16.50 -1.15
N GLU A 13 8.18 15.37 -0.75
CA GLU A 13 7.78 14.31 -1.69
C GLU A 13 6.28 14.33 -2.10
N VAL A 14 5.47 15.22 -1.51
CA VAL A 14 4.00 15.06 -1.48
C VAL A 14 3.20 15.98 -2.43
N LEU A 15 3.82 16.81 -3.29
CA LEU A 15 3.09 17.85 -4.04
C LEU A 15 3.40 17.96 -5.55
N ARG A 16 3.32 16.87 -6.33
CA ARG A 16 3.70 16.92 -7.76
C ARG A 16 2.71 16.39 -8.79
N SER A 17 1.47 16.13 -8.39
CA SER A 17 0.40 15.84 -9.34
C SER A 17 -0.53 17.05 -9.43
N SER A 18 -0.67 17.62 -10.63
CA SER A 18 -1.35 18.88 -10.97
C SER A 18 -0.59 20.20 -10.75
N SER A 19 0.68 20.15 -10.31
CA SER A 19 1.51 21.35 -10.22
C SER A 19 1.55 22.06 -11.58
N PRO A 20 1.33 23.38 -11.60
CA PRO A 20 1.29 24.10 -12.87
C PRO A 20 2.66 24.03 -13.52
N SER A 21 2.69 23.57 -14.77
CA SER A 21 3.91 23.50 -15.57
C SER A 21 3.71 24.23 -16.88
N THR A 22 4.80 24.78 -17.41
CA THR A 22 4.84 25.41 -18.73
C THR A 22 4.96 24.38 -19.84
N ILE A 23 5.39 23.15 -19.55
CA ILE A 23 5.60 22.13 -20.58
C ILE A 23 4.99 20.82 -20.14
N TRP A 24 4.14 20.27 -21.00
CA TRP A 24 3.48 18.99 -20.81
C TRP A 24 3.72 18.13 -22.04
N ARG A 25 3.92 16.83 -21.87
CA ARG A 25 4.04 15.89 -23.00
C ARG A 25 3.36 14.56 -22.72
N ILE A 26 2.95 13.90 -23.78
CA ILE A 26 2.52 12.51 -23.78
C ILE A 26 3.62 11.66 -24.41
N VAL A 27 3.97 10.56 -23.75
CA VAL A 27 5.06 9.66 -24.16
C VAL A 27 4.54 8.24 -24.38
N ASN A 28 5.13 7.53 -25.34
CA ASN A 28 4.80 6.12 -25.61
C ASN A 28 5.42 5.22 -24.53
N LEU A 29 4.65 4.31 -23.95
CA LEU A 29 5.17 3.32 -22.99
C LEU A 29 5.33 1.93 -23.61
N ASN A 30 4.71 1.72 -24.77
CA ASN A 30 4.96 0.57 -25.61
C ASN A 30 5.80 0.99 -26.81
N ALA A 31 6.65 0.07 -27.28
CA ALA A 31 7.37 0.25 -28.53
C ALA A 31 6.40 0.43 -29.69
N VAL A 32 6.72 1.31 -30.64
CA VAL A 32 5.89 1.62 -31.81
C VAL A 32 6.68 1.33 -33.08
N LYS A 33 6.20 0.41 -33.90
CA LYS A 33 7.00 -0.23 -34.95
C LYS A 33 7.23 0.66 -36.16
N TYR A 34 6.21 1.37 -36.64
CA TYR A 34 6.27 2.15 -37.88
C TYR A 34 6.21 3.66 -37.67
N GLY A 35 6.56 4.11 -36.46
CA GLY A 35 6.44 5.51 -36.05
C GLY A 35 5.06 5.79 -35.46
N TRP A 36 5.04 6.65 -34.44
CA TRP A 36 3.82 6.98 -33.71
C TRP A 36 3.05 8.08 -34.42
N ASN A 37 1.82 7.74 -34.83
CA ASN A 37 0.90 8.66 -35.50
C ASN A 37 -0.14 9.19 -34.49
N ILE A 38 -0.01 10.47 -34.14
CA ILE A 38 -0.98 11.18 -33.31
C ILE A 38 -1.70 12.18 -34.20
N ALA A 39 -3.01 11.99 -34.37
CA ALA A 39 -3.82 12.91 -35.16
C ALA A 39 -4.13 14.19 -34.37
N GLU A 40 -4.46 14.05 -33.08
CA GLU A 40 -4.83 15.21 -32.26
C GLU A 40 -4.59 14.93 -30.78
N LEU A 41 -4.04 15.90 -30.06
CA LEU A 41 -3.81 15.93 -28.63
C LEU A 41 -4.47 17.19 -28.04
N ARG A 42 -5.32 16.99 -27.04
CA ARG A 42 -5.95 18.08 -26.27
C ARG A 42 -5.62 17.91 -24.81
N LEU A 43 -5.29 19.02 -24.17
CA LEU A 43 -5.04 19.11 -22.73
C LEU A 43 -6.08 20.04 -22.15
N PHE A 44 -6.59 19.71 -20.96
CA PHE A 44 -7.70 20.43 -20.34
C PHE A 44 -7.35 20.82 -18.91
N SER A 45 -7.86 21.98 -18.46
CA SER A 45 -7.66 22.44 -17.09
C SER A 45 -8.68 21.88 -16.08
N ASP A 46 -9.65 21.09 -16.54
CA ASP A 46 -10.67 20.46 -15.71
C ASP A 46 -10.75 18.94 -15.93
N GLU A 47 -11.25 18.24 -14.92
CA GLU A 47 -11.39 16.78 -14.88
C GLU A 47 -12.43 16.24 -15.89
N LEU A 48 -13.39 17.08 -16.31
CA LEU A 48 -14.44 16.70 -17.26
C LEU A 48 -14.03 16.94 -18.72
N CYS A 49 -12.80 17.38 -18.96
CA CYS A 49 -12.23 17.63 -20.28
C CYS A 49 -13.07 18.64 -21.09
N ARG A 50 -13.44 19.77 -20.48
CA ARG A 50 -14.29 20.82 -21.09
C ARG A 50 -13.54 22.10 -21.45
N ALA A 51 -12.61 22.51 -20.61
CA ALA A 51 -11.81 23.73 -20.74
C ALA A 51 -10.48 23.42 -21.45
N ASP A 52 -10.53 23.44 -22.77
CA ASP A 52 -9.38 23.16 -23.66
C ASP A 52 -8.27 24.21 -23.46
N LEU A 53 -7.06 23.74 -23.13
CA LEU A 53 -5.84 24.54 -22.99
C LEU A 53 -5.03 24.62 -24.28
N THR A 54 -5.06 23.59 -25.13
CA THR A 54 -4.26 23.54 -26.36
C THR A 54 -4.80 24.46 -27.44
N ARG A 55 -6.09 24.80 -27.37
CA ARG A 55 -6.73 25.82 -28.21
C ARG A 55 -7.22 27.02 -27.39
N PRO A 56 -6.32 27.96 -27.03
CA PRO A 56 -6.72 29.18 -26.36
C PRO A 56 -7.72 29.98 -27.21
N ARG A 57 -8.76 30.52 -26.57
CA ARG A 57 -9.72 31.43 -27.23
C ARG A 57 -9.08 32.79 -27.45
N ALA A 58 -9.62 33.59 -28.37
CA ALA A 58 -9.18 34.97 -28.55
C ALA A 58 -9.28 35.73 -27.21
N GLY A 59 -8.15 36.27 -26.73
CA GLY A 59 -8.05 36.94 -25.43
C GLY A 59 -7.67 36.04 -24.25
N SER A 60 -7.37 34.75 -24.47
CA SER A 60 -6.75 33.90 -23.44
C SER A 60 -5.39 34.46 -22.99
N ALA A 61 -5.07 34.29 -21.71
CA ALA A 61 -3.84 34.79 -21.10
C ALA A 61 -2.57 33.99 -21.49
N TRP A 62 -2.73 32.85 -22.17
CA TRP A 62 -1.65 31.95 -22.55
C TRP A 62 -1.69 31.63 -24.05
N THR A 63 -0.54 31.24 -24.58
CA THR A 63 -0.39 30.63 -25.90
C THR A 63 0.06 29.19 -25.74
N ALA A 64 -0.26 28.36 -26.73
CA ALA A 64 0.13 26.95 -26.78
C ALA A 64 0.94 26.70 -28.05
N GLU A 65 2.12 26.11 -27.92
CA GLU A 65 3.03 25.75 -29.00
C GLU A 65 3.29 24.24 -28.96
N ALA A 66 3.14 23.56 -30.10
CA ALA A 66 3.43 22.13 -30.18
C ALA A 66 4.94 21.86 -30.13
N ILE A 67 5.33 20.84 -29.38
CA ILE A 67 6.70 20.33 -29.31
C ILE A 67 6.69 18.82 -29.48
N SER A 68 7.77 18.22 -29.95
CA SER A 68 7.85 16.75 -30.09
C SER A 68 9.30 16.24 -30.04
N SER A 69 9.44 14.91 -29.98
CA SER A 69 10.71 14.19 -30.11
C SER A 69 11.31 14.21 -31.53
N GLY A 70 10.92 15.19 -32.36
CA GLY A 70 11.16 15.21 -33.80
C GLY A 70 9.90 14.83 -34.59
N ALA A 71 9.97 14.99 -35.91
CA ALA A 71 8.85 14.70 -36.81
C ALA A 71 9.35 14.26 -38.20
N VAL A 72 8.54 13.48 -38.90
CA VAL A 72 8.70 13.25 -40.34
C VAL A 72 8.30 14.52 -41.09
N SER A 73 9.05 14.88 -42.14
CA SER A 73 8.75 16.06 -42.97
C SER A 73 7.29 16.09 -43.43
N GLY A 74 6.63 17.21 -43.18
CA GLY A 74 5.22 17.41 -43.52
C GLY A 74 4.23 16.86 -42.49
N SER A 75 4.69 16.19 -41.42
CA SER A 75 3.90 15.70 -40.28
C SER A 75 4.36 16.33 -38.95
N GLU A 76 4.55 17.65 -38.96
CA GLU A 76 5.06 18.41 -37.81
C GLU A 76 4.14 18.35 -36.58
N ALA A 77 4.70 18.62 -35.40
CA ALA A 77 3.97 18.57 -34.14
C ALA A 77 2.72 19.46 -34.10
N SER A 78 2.74 20.59 -34.83
CA SER A 78 1.62 21.53 -34.91
C SER A 78 0.34 20.90 -35.48
N ARG A 79 0.47 19.86 -36.33
CA ARG A 79 -0.67 19.13 -36.88
C ARG A 79 -1.46 18.35 -35.84
N ALA A 80 -0.83 17.98 -34.73
CA ALA A 80 -1.49 17.24 -33.67
C ALA A 80 -2.18 18.14 -32.63
N ILE A 81 -2.19 19.46 -32.82
CA ILE A 81 -2.95 20.41 -31.99
C ILE A 81 -3.75 21.41 -32.83
N ASP A 82 -3.82 21.19 -34.15
CA ASP A 82 -4.46 22.11 -35.10
C ASP A 82 -6.00 22.02 -35.06
N GLY A 83 -6.52 21.00 -34.38
CA GLY A 83 -7.93 20.78 -34.18
C GLY A 83 -8.59 19.82 -35.13
N LEU A 84 -7.81 19.17 -35.98
CA LEU A 84 -8.29 18.36 -37.07
C LEU A 84 -7.83 16.91 -36.90
N THR A 85 -8.77 15.97 -36.81
CA THR A 85 -8.45 14.54 -36.61
C THR A 85 -7.97 13.82 -37.87
N TRP A 86 -7.76 14.55 -38.96
CA TRP A 86 -7.34 14.04 -40.28
C TRP A 86 -5.93 14.48 -40.70
N THR A 87 -5.30 15.34 -39.91
CA THR A 87 -3.89 15.67 -39.97
C THR A 87 -3.21 14.89 -38.86
N GLN A 88 -1.88 14.72 -38.94
CA GLN A 88 -1.16 13.99 -37.90
C GLN A 88 0.24 14.52 -37.71
N TRP A 89 0.71 14.40 -36.48
CA TRP A 89 2.12 14.29 -36.18
C TRP A 89 2.57 12.84 -36.37
N THR A 90 3.74 12.67 -36.97
CA THR A 90 4.40 11.36 -37.12
C THR A 90 5.77 11.46 -36.50
N SER A 91 6.08 10.58 -35.53
CA SER A 91 7.40 10.56 -34.89
C SER A 91 8.55 10.39 -35.89
N SER A 92 9.69 11.02 -35.61
CA SER A 92 10.91 10.87 -36.41
C SER A 92 11.53 9.47 -36.33
N CYS A 93 11.37 8.78 -35.19
CA CYS A 93 11.83 7.41 -35.01
C CYS A 93 10.98 6.42 -35.81
N HIS A 94 11.66 5.40 -36.33
CA HIS A 94 11.08 4.17 -36.86
C HIS A 94 11.53 3.06 -35.91
N LEU A 95 10.63 2.17 -35.48
CA LEU A 95 10.84 1.27 -34.33
C LEU A 95 11.17 2.05 -33.04
N CYS A 96 10.25 2.92 -32.61
CA CYS A 96 10.43 3.73 -31.42
C CYS A 96 10.43 2.88 -30.16
N ASP A 97 11.46 3.00 -29.33
CA ASP A 97 11.53 2.37 -28.02
C ASP A 97 10.52 3.01 -27.04
N PRO A 98 10.12 2.32 -25.95
CA PRO A 98 9.37 2.94 -24.86
C PRO A 98 10.08 4.19 -24.33
N GLY A 99 9.39 5.33 -24.31
CA GLY A 99 9.96 6.60 -23.85
C GLY A 99 10.54 7.49 -24.95
N GLU A 100 10.79 6.95 -26.14
CA GLU A 100 11.50 7.66 -27.22
C GLU A 100 10.60 8.64 -27.97
N ALA A 101 9.39 8.21 -28.32
CA ALA A 101 8.43 9.01 -29.06
C ALA A 101 7.53 9.80 -28.11
N TRP A 102 7.56 11.12 -28.22
CA TRP A 102 6.70 11.98 -27.43
C TRP A 102 6.22 13.21 -28.19
N LEU A 103 5.01 13.64 -27.87
CA LEU A 103 4.38 14.85 -28.37
C LEU A 103 3.94 15.68 -27.16
N GLY A 104 4.12 16.98 -27.20
CA GLY A 104 3.76 17.84 -26.09
C GLY A 104 3.36 19.24 -26.52
N VAL A 105 3.05 20.03 -25.51
CA VAL A 105 2.65 21.42 -25.65
C VAL A 105 3.43 22.26 -24.66
N LYS A 106 4.04 23.32 -25.18
CA LYS A 106 4.68 24.37 -24.42
C LYS A 106 3.73 25.55 -24.32
N PHE A 107 3.43 25.95 -23.09
CA PHE A 107 2.60 27.08 -22.76
C PHE A 107 3.45 28.29 -22.41
N SER A 108 2.98 29.49 -22.76
CA SER A 108 3.68 30.74 -22.38
C SER A 108 3.60 31.05 -20.89
N GLN A 109 2.65 30.44 -20.17
CA GLN A 109 2.48 30.55 -18.73
C GLN A 109 2.27 29.16 -18.10
N PRO A 110 2.59 28.97 -16.81
CA PRO A 110 2.34 27.70 -16.12
C PRO A 110 0.85 27.37 -16.08
N VAL A 111 0.47 26.18 -16.53
CA VAL A 111 -0.91 25.68 -16.51
C VAL A 111 -1.00 24.33 -15.80
N SER A 112 -2.11 24.09 -15.12
CA SER A 112 -2.44 22.78 -14.54
C SER A 112 -3.30 22.00 -15.51
N VAL A 113 -2.79 20.86 -15.98
CA VAL A 113 -3.55 19.92 -16.81
C VAL A 113 -4.21 18.90 -15.89
N LEU A 114 -5.52 18.68 -16.05
CA LEU A 114 -6.34 17.74 -15.28
C LEU A 114 -7.05 16.69 -16.16
N CYS A 115 -6.96 16.82 -17.47
CA CYS A 115 -7.38 15.80 -18.42
C CYS A 115 -6.60 15.95 -19.73
N ALA A 116 -6.36 14.84 -20.42
CA ALA A 116 -5.85 14.81 -21.77
C ALA A 116 -6.75 13.93 -22.66
N GLN A 117 -6.98 14.36 -23.90
CA GLN A 117 -7.61 13.54 -24.93
C GLN A 117 -6.62 13.33 -26.07
N LEU A 118 -6.51 12.08 -26.50
CA LEU A 118 -5.59 11.65 -27.54
C LEU A 118 -6.38 10.96 -28.65
N TRP A 119 -6.11 11.32 -29.90
CA TRP A 119 -6.57 10.62 -31.07
C TRP A 119 -5.36 10.07 -31.82
N GLN A 120 -5.26 8.74 -31.93
CA GLN A 120 -4.17 8.07 -32.63
C GLN A 120 -4.66 7.47 -33.95
N TRP A 121 -3.75 7.34 -34.93
CA TRP A 121 -4.03 6.70 -36.22
C TRP A 121 -3.29 5.38 -36.38
N GLY A 122 -3.88 4.50 -37.18
CA GLY A 122 -3.35 3.17 -37.52
C GLY A 122 -3.62 2.09 -36.47
N GLU A 123 -3.55 0.83 -36.87
CA GLU A 123 -3.68 -0.32 -35.97
C GLU A 123 -2.30 -0.83 -35.55
N GLY A 124 -2.19 -1.29 -34.30
CA GLY A 124 -1.05 -2.00 -33.71
C GLY A 124 0.31 -1.29 -33.78
N ASP A 125 0.83 -1.15 -34.99
CA ASP A 125 2.20 -0.79 -35.31
C ASP A 125 2.47 0.71 -35.44
N TYR A 126 1.42 1.54 -35.57
CA TYR A 126 1.50 3.02 -35.66
C TYR A 126 1.05 3.76 -34.40
N LYS A 127 0.69 3.01 -33.34
CA LYS A 127 0.12 3.57 -32.11
C LYS A 127 0.78 2.99 -30.87
N SER A 128 0.66 3.68 -29.74
CA SER A 128 0.95 3.11 -28.44
C SER A 128 -0.34 2.75 -27.72
N SER A 129 -0.41 1.54 -27.15
CA SER A 129 -1.54 1.12 -26.30
C SER A 129 -1.42 1.62 -24.87
N LYS A 130 -0.22 2.04 -24.46
CA LYS A 130 0.05 2.61 -23.15
C LYS A 130 0.79 3.93 -23.32
N VAL A 131 0.31 4.95 -22.65
CA VAL A 131 0.83 6.32 -22.77
C VAL A 131 0.95 6.94 -21.39
N GLU A 132 1.92 7.82 -21.22
CA GLU A 132 2.11 8.55 -19.96
C GLU A 132 2.11 10.05 -20.24
N LEU A 133 1.31 10.79 -19.47
CA LEU A 133 1.33 12.25 -19.43
C LEU A 133 2.39 12.66 -18.42
N GLU A 134 3.36 13.43 -18.88
CA GLU A 134 4.46 13.95 -18.08
C GLU A 134 4.42 15.48 -18.04
N LEU A 135 4.82 16.05 -16.91
CA LEU A 135 5.11 17.47 -16.77
C LEU A 135 6.61 17.70 -16.70
N TRP A 136 7.06 18.85 -17.19
CA TRP A 136 8.43 19.30 -16.97
C TRP A 136 8.54 19.98 -15.60
N ASP A 137 9.39 19.44 -14.73
CA ASP A 137 9.79 20.12 -13.51
C ASP A 137 11.02 20.99 -13.77
N ALA A 138 10.80 22.29 -13.82
CA ALA A 138 11.86 23.27 -14.00
C ALA A 138 12.84 23.33 -12.82
N SER A 139 12.45 22.90 -11.61
CA SER A 139 13.32 22.94 -10.43
C SER A 139 14.39 21.85 -10.46
N MET A 140 14.04 20.65 -10.93
CA MET A 140 14.96 19.51 -11.03
C MET A 140 15.45 19.24 -12.45
N ALA A 141 14.97 20.01 -13.43
CA ALA A 141 15.25 19.84 -14.86
C ALA A 141 14.96 18.41 -15.34
N GLN A 142 13.85 17.85 -14.86
CA GLN A 142 13.46 16.46 -15.11
C GLN A 142 11.98 16.36 -15.48
N TRP A 143 11.66 15.33 -16.25
CA TRP A 143 10.28 14.94 -16.53
C TRP A 143 9.73 14.12 -15.38
N HIS A 144 8.48 14.39 -15.02
CA HIS A 144 7.75 13.60 -14.02
C HIS A 144 6.46 13.07 -14.62
N GLY A 145 6.27 11.76 -14.54
CA GLY A 145 5.02 11.09 -14.85
C GLY A 145 3.90 11.55 -13.93
N VAL A 146 2.77 11.92 -14.53
CA VAL A 146 1.60 12.45 -13.82
C VAL A 146 0.41 11.52 -13.97
N LEU A 147 0.16 11.03 -15.19
CA LEU A 147 -0.91 10.08 -15.46
C LEU A 147 -0.45 9.00 -16.42
N ARG A 148 -0.78 7.75 -16.11
CA ARG A 148 -0.59 6.62 -16.99
C ARG A 148 -1.93 6.16 -17.54
N GLY A 149 -2.01 6.02 -18.86
CA GLY A 149 -3.16 5.49 -19.57
C GLY A 149 -2.79 4.16 -20.24
N ASP A 150 -3.68 3.18 -20.15
CA ASP A 150 -3.54 1.86 -20.76
C ASP A 150 -4.76 1.55 -21.65
N GLY A 151 -4.61 0.63 -22.60
CA GLY A 151 -5.70 0.15 -23.45
C GLY A 151 -6.09 1.09 -24.61
N PHE A 152 -5.23 2.05 -24.96
CA PHE A 152 -5.52 3.06 -25.98
C PHE A 152 -5.69 2.42 -27.37
N ALA A 153 -6.85 2.61 -27.98
CA ALA A 153 -7.12 2.19 -29.36
C ALA A 153 -6.72 3.29 -30.35
N SER A 154 -7.21 3.18 -31.59
CA SER A 154 -7.02 4.16 -32.65
C SER A 154 -8.35 4.55 -33.29
N SER A 155 -8.33 5.64 -34.04
CA SER A 155 -9.48 6.18 -34.78
C SER A 155 -10.67 6.57 -33.89
N GLN A 156 -10.42 6.85 -32.62
CA GLN A 156 -11.39 7.38 -31.66
C GLN A 156 -10.68 8.24 -30.61
N TRP A 157 -11.48 9.04 -29.89
CA TRP A 157 -10.99 9.84 -28.77
C TRP A 157 -10.75 8.96 -27.56
N GLU A 158 -9.48 8.82 -27.17
CA GLU A 158 -9.10 8.17 -25.93
C GLU A 158 -8.81 9.23 -24.88
N THR A 159 -9.38 9.10 -23.69
CA THR A 159 -9.30 10.13 -22.66
C THR A 159 -8.50 9.64 -21.47
N LEU A 160 -7.41 10.33 -21.14
CA LEU A 160 -6.70 10.23 -19.87
C LEU A 160 -7.28 11.26 -18.91
N ARG A 161 -7.80 10.81 -17.77
CA ARG A 161 -8.27 11.70 -16.71
C ARG A 161 -7.45 11.47 -15.47
N PHE A 162 -7.31 12.51 -14.65
CA PHE A 162 -6.83 12.27 -13.30
C PHE A 162 -7.85 11.38 -12.59
N VAL A 163 -7.36 10.26 -12.10
CA VAL A 163 -8.20 9.29 -11.40
C VAL A 163 -8.42 9.85 -10.01
N LYS A 164 -9.64 10.33 -9.77
CA LYS A 164 -10.06 10.74 -8.44
C LYS A 164 -10.48 9.51 -7.67
N CYS A 165 -9.79 9.22 -6.58
CA CYS A 165 -10.24 8.18 -5.69
C CYS A 165 -11.57 8.57 -5.03
N ALA A 166 -12.35 7.56 -4.65
CA ALA A 166 -13.65 7.75 -4.00
C ALA A 166 -13.53 8.75 -2.84
N ALA A 167 -14.50 9.66 -2.73
CA ALA A 167 -14.51 10.64 -1.65
C ALA A 167 -14.53 9.90 -0.30
N LEU A 168 -13.57 10.23 0.56
CA LEU A 168 -13.48 9.64 1.89
C LEU A 168 -14.43 10.39 2.82
N GLU A 169 -15.34 9.66 3.44
CA GLU A 169 -16.13 10.20 4.54
C GLU A 169 -15.31 10.09 5.84
N PRO A 170 -15.15 11.18 6.60
CA PRO A 170 -14.44 11.12 7.88
C PRO A 170 -15.18 10.20 8.86
N PRO A 171 -14.52 9.15 9.41
CA PRO A 171 -15.08 8.38 10.50
C PRO A 171 -15.41 9.29 11.69
N GLU A 172 -16.43 8.90 12.45
CA GLU A 172 -16.77 9.58 13.69
C GLU A 172 -15.54 9.55 14.63
N SER A 173 -15.05 10.73 15.03
CA SER A 173 -13.80 10.92 15.81
C SER A 173 -12.47 10.70 15.08
N ALA A 174 -12.43 10.73 13.75
CA ALA A 174 -11.18 10.75 12.98
C ALA A 174 -11.07 12.01 12.11
N LEU A 175 -9.89 12.63 12.11
CA LEU A 175 -9.48 13.68 11.18
C LEU A 175 -8.77 13.01 10.00
N ILE A 176 -9.19 13.35 8.78
CA ILE A 176 -8.56 12.89 7.54
C ILE A 176 -7.89 14.07 6.85
N GLU A 177 -6.60 13.90 6.54
CA GLU A 177 -5.86 14.80 5.67
C GLU A 177 -5.58 14.09 4.35
N VAL A 178 -6.19 14.57 3.26
CA VAL A 178 -6.01 14.00 1.92
C VAL A 178 -5.11 14.90 1.11
N THR A 179 -3.97 14.34 0.68
CA THR A 179 -3.04 15.04 -0.22
C THR A 179 -3.58 15.03 -1.65
N ASN A 180 -3.09 15.95 -2.47
CA ASN A 180 -3.43 16.01 -3.90
C ASN A 180 -4.97 15.96 -4.19
N LYS A 181 -5.80 16.50 -3.28
CA LYS A 181 -7.27 16.53 -3.39
C LYS A 181 -7.92 15.17 -3.73
N GLY A 182 -7.25 14.05 -3.42
CA GLY A 182 -7.71 12.68 -3.69
C GLY A 182 -7.43 12.15 -5.10
N PHE A 183 -6.60 12.83 -5.90
CA PHE A 183 -6.19 12.33 -7.22
C PHE A 183 -4.97 11.43 -7.13
N PHE A 184 -4.93 10.38 -7.94
CA PHE A 184 -3.72 9.58 -8.08
C PHE A 184 -2.53 10.41 -8.60
N PRO A 185 -1.32 10.28 -8.03
CA PRO A 185 -1.03 9.70 -6.71
C PRO A 185 -1.46 10.65 -5.58
N SER A 186 -2.30 10.17 -4.66
CA SER A 186 -2.66 10.89 -3.43
C SER A 186 -2.53 9.95 -2.25
N SER A 187 -2.34 10.52 -1.08
CA SER A 187 -2.31 9.78 0.18
C SER A 187 -3.28 10.42 1.17
N ALA A 188 -4.02 9.58 1.87
CA ALA A 188 -4.95 9.96 2.92
C ALA A 188 -4.39 9.53 4.27
N THR A 189 -4.06 10.50 5.11
CA THR A 189 -3.56 10.30 6.47
C THR A 189 -4.70 10.45 7.45
N TYR A 190 -4.84 9.47 8.34
CA TYR A 190 -5.89 9.40 9.35
C TYR A 190 -5.29 9.66 10.73
N SER A 191 -5.93 10.52 11.50
CA SER A 191 -5.59 10.78 12.90
C SER A 191 -6.83 10.73 13.77
N CYS A 192 -6.77 10.03 14.91
CA CYS A 192 -7.90 9.99 15.84
C CYS A 192 -7.96 11.28 16.66
N GLY A 193 -9.16 11.83 16.82
CA GLY A 193 -9.41 12.98 17.67
C GLY A 193 -9.30 12.63 19.16
N GLY A 194 -8.74 13.55 19.95
CA GLY A 194 -8.65 13.42 21.41
C GLY A 194 -7.68 12.33 21.87
N VAL A 195 -8.15 11.43 22.74
CA VAL A 195 -7.36 10.31 23.31
C VAL A 195 -7.66 8.96 22.62
N GLY A 196 -8.20 9.00 21.39
CA GLY A 196 -8.48 7.80 20.61
C GLY A 196 -7.21 7.12 20.11
N ILE A 197 -7.21 5.79 20.07
CA ILE A 197 -6.12 4.98 19.53
C ILE A 197 -6.49 4.57 18.11
N LEU A 198 -5.60 4.84 17.15
CA LEU A 198 -5.78 4.43 15.76
C LEU A 198 -5.47 2.92 15.62
N TRP A 199 -6.47 2.16 15.18
CA TRP A 199 -6.36 0.74 14.90
C TRP A 199 -6.35 0.48 13.40
N GLY A 200 -5.25 -0.09 12.90
CA GLY A 200 -5.02 -0.35 11.48
C GLY A 200 -3.91 0.53 10.90
N THR A 201 -3.87 0.64 9.57
CA THR A 201 -2.91 1.49 8.85
C THR A 201 -3.38 2.94 8.82
N GLY A 202 -2.57 3.85 9.38
CA GLY A 202 -2.90 5.28 9.46
C GLY A 202 -2.80 6.06 8.15
N GLN A 203 -2.36 5.41 7.07
CA GLN A 203 -2.19 6.02 5.76
C GLN A 203 -2.75 5.07 4.70
N ARG A 204 -3.48 5.63 3.74
CA ARG A 204 -4.03 4.93 2.57
C ARG A 204 -3.62 5.70 1.33
N ASP A 205 -3.25 4.99 0.28
CA ASP A 205 -2.84 5.61 -0.97
C ASP A 205 -3.94 5.43 -2.02
N CYS A 206 -4.12 6.43 -2.87
CA CYS A 206 -4.98 6.31 -4.03
C CYS A 206 -4.26 5.42 -5.03
N SER A 207 -4.98 4.48 -5.62
CA SER A 207 -4.48 3.57 -6.64
C SER A 207 -4.90 4.06 -8.04
N PRO A 208 -4.18 3.68 -9.12
CA PRO A 208 -4.52 4.10 -10.49
C PRO A 208 -5.91 3.68 -10.98
N ASP A 209 -6.55 2.73 -10.29
CA ASP A 209 -7.91 2.25 -10.55
C ASP A 209 -9.00 3.12 -9.89
N GLY A 210 -8.61 4.10 -9.08
CA GLY A 210 -9.53 4.99 -8.36
C GLY A 210 -10.07 4.42 -7.05
N SER A 211 -9.50 3.31 -6.59
CA SER A 211 -9.75 2.79 -5.25
C SER A 211 -8.65 3.27 -4.28
N TRP A 212 -9.00 3.35 -3.00
CA TRP A 212 -8.01 3.56 -1.95
C TRP A 212 -7.42 2.22 -1.55
N THR A 213 -6.10 2.17 -1.36
CA THR A 213 -5.43 1.00 -0.82
C THR A 213 -5.91 0.74 0.61
N LEU A 214 -6.03 -0.54 0.94
CA LEU A 214 -6.40 -1.04 2.27
C LEU A 214 -7.77 -0.52 2.76
N ASP A 215 -8.22 -1.06 3.88
CA ASP A 215 -9.45 -0.62 4.54
C ASP A 215 -9.22 0.62 5.41
N ALA A 216 -10.29 1.39 5.66
CA ALA A 216 -10.23 2.54 6.56
C ALA A 216 -9.86 2.11 8.00
N PRO A 217 -8.90 2.79 8.66
CA PRO A 217 -8.58 2.50 10.05
C PRO A 217 -9.75 2.88 10.96
N ARG A 218 -9.82 2.22 12.13
CA ARG A 218 -10.84 2.51 13.15
C ARG A 218 -10.21 3.30 14.29
N CYS A 219 -10.94 4.27 14.83
CA CYS A 219 -10.56 4.94 16.06
C CYS A 219 -11.26 4.27 17.24
N LEU A 220 -10.48 3.65 18.12
CA LEU A 220 -10.99 3.03 19.34
C LEU A 220 -10.90 4.02 20.50
N PRO A 221 -11.98 4.23 21.27
CA PRO A 221 -11.91 4.95 22.52
C PRO A 221 -10.94 4.27 23.47
N ALA A 222 -10.08 5.04 24.16
CA ALA A 222 -9.17 4.48 25.15
C ALA A 222 -9.90 3.67 26.24
N ILE A 223 -11.16 4.02 26.56
CA ILE A 223 -11.96 3.29 27.54
C ILE A 223 -12.28 1.85 27.11
N GLU A 224 -12.42 1.57 25.81
CA GLU A 224 -12.65 0.20 25.34
C GLU A 224 -11.39 -0.64 25.52
N VAL A 225 -10.22 -0.08 25.20
CA VAL A 225 -8.93 -0.75 25.41
C VAL A 225 -8.70 -1.04 26.89
N ILE A 226 -9.00 -0.06 27.75
CA ILE A 226 -8.94 -0.24 29.21
C ILE A 226 -9.94 -1.31 29.66
N ALA A 227 -11.17 -1.30 29.15
CA ALA A 227 -12.19 -2.30 29.50
C ALA A 227 -11.72 -3.71 29.13
N PHE A 228 -11.23 -3.93 27.91
CA PHE A 228 -10.68 -5.23 27.50
C PHE A 228 -9.49 -5.66 28.36
N ALA A 229 -8.57 -4.75 28.68
CA ALA A 229 -7.46 -5.05 29.57
C ALA A 229 -7.92 -5.41 30.99
N THR A 230 -8.90 -4.69 31.53
CA THR A 230 -9.46 -4.99 32.87
C THR A 230 -10.20 -6.31 32.89
N ILE A 231 -10.95 -6.66 31.84
CA ILE A 231 -11.64 -7.95 31.73
C ILE A 231 -10.62 -9.08 31.66
N ALA A 232 -9.55 -8.94 30.86
CA ALA A 232 -8.49 -9.95 30.80
C ALA A 232 -7.85 -10.18 32.18
N VAL A 233 -7.50 -9.10 32.90
CA VAL A 233 -6.96 -9.20 34.27
C VAL A 233 -7.94 -9.87 35.23
N LEU A 234 -9.24 -9.55 35.15
CA LEU A 234 -10.26 -10.17 36.01
C LEU A 234 -10.45 -11.66 35.70
N VAL A 235 -10.41 -12.06 34.43
CA VAL A 235 -10.46 -13.46 34.00
C VAL A 235 -9.23 -14.22 34.51
N ASP A 236 -8.05 -13.63 34.42
CA ASP A 236 -6.81 -14.23 34.93
C ASP A 236 -6.87 -14.38 36.46
N LEU A 237 -7.33 -13.36 37.18
CA LEU A 237 -7.51 -13.43 38.64
C LEU A 237 -8.54 -14.50 39.04
N LEU A 238 -9.64 -14.63 38.29
CA LEU A 238 -10.64 -15.67 38.51
C LEU A 238 -10.04 -17.06 38.26
N ALA A 239 -9.28 -17.24 37.18
CA ALA A 239 -8.62 -18.49 36.87
C ALA A 239 -7.62 -18.88 37.99
N ILE A 240 -6.82 -17.94 38.47
CA ILE A 240 -5.89 -18.14 39.60
C ILE A 240 -6.67 -18.54 40.87
N ALA A 241 -7.77 -17.85 41.18
CA ALA A 241 -8.58 -18.14 42.37
C ALA A 241 -9.23 -19.53 42.29
N LEU A 242 -9.79 -19.89 41.13
CA LEU A 242 -10.36 -21.22 40.89
C LEU A 242 -9.29 -22.30 40.99
N TYR A 243 -8.12 -22.08 40.40
CA TYR A 243 -6.98 -22.99 40.50
C TYR A 243 -6.58 -23.21 41.98
N ALA A 244 -6.36 -22.13 42.73
CA ALA A 244 -6.02 -22.24 44.14
C ALA A 244 -7.11 -22.98 44.94
N ARG A 245 -8.40 -22.68 44.69
CA ARG A 245 -9.52 -23.33 45.39
C ARG A 245 -9.63 -24.82 45.07
N PHE A 246 -9.56 -25.21 43.79
CA PHE A 246 -9.81 -26.58 43.37
C PHE A 246 -8.58 -27.49 43.48
N VAL A 247 -7.37 -26.93 43.33
CA VAL A 247 -6.13 -27.72 43.33
C VAL A 247 -5.41 -27.65 44.67
N MET A 248 -5.32 -26.46 45.30
CA MET A 248 -4.57 -26.33 46.56
C MET A 248 -5.43 -26.63 47.80
N TYR A 249 -6.67 -26.12 47.86
CA TYR A 249 -7.50 -26.25 49.08
C TYR A 249 -8.31 -27.56 49.16
N ARG A 250 -8.72 -28.15 48.03
CA ARG A 250 -9.23 -29.53 48.02
C ARG A 250 -8.04 -30.49 47.99
N LYS A 251 -7.47 -30.76 49.17
CA LYS A 251 -6.44 -31.75 49.48
C LYS A 251 -5.87 -32.47 48.23
N PRO A 252 -4.76 -32.01 47.64
CA PRO A 252 -3.96 -32.95 46.86
C PRO A 252 -3.54 -34.09 47.80
N ALA A 253 -3.48 -35.32 47.28
CA ALA A 253 -2.77 -36.38 48.00
C ALA A 253 -1.40 -35.82 48.42
N PHE A 254 -0.96 -36.12 49.64
CA PHE A 254 0.24 -35.54 50.26
C PHE A 254 1.48 -35.85 49.40
N LEU A 255 1.78 -34.95 48.47
CA LEU A 255 2.91 -35.01 47.57
C LEU A 255 4.06 -34.33 48.29
N GLY A 256 4.99 -35.14 48.82
CA GLY A 256 6.17 -34.66 49.55
C GLY A 256 7.01 -33.71 48.70
N LYS A 257 7.91 -32.92 49.31
CA LYS A 257 8.73 -31.91 48.61
C LYS A 257 9.53 -32.45 47.39
N ASP A 258 9.71 -33.76 47.30
CA ASP A 258 10.46 -34.47 46.26
C ASP A 258 9.57 -35.32 45.33
N SER A 259 8.24 -35.19 45.43
CA SER A 259 7.34 -35.99 44.62
C SER A 259 7.28 -35.47 43.19
N LEU A 260 7.95 -36.20 42.29
CA LEU A 260 7.80 -36.08 40.84
C LEU A 260 6.46 -36.70 40.44
N ILE A 261 5.76 -36.10 39.48
CA ILE A 261 4.57 -36.71 38.87
C ILE A 261 5.07 -37.99 38.15
N PRO A 262 4.54 -39.19 38.48
CA PRO A 262 4.95 -40.42 37.82
C PRO A 262 4.77 -40.31 36.31
N SER A 263 5.76 -40.79 35.54
CA SER A 263 5.78 -40.62 34.09
C SER A 263 4.65 -41.34 33.36
N GLU A 264 3.94 -42.25 34.03
CA GLU A 264 2.67 -42.83 33.55
C GLU A 264 1.46 -41.88 33.59
N HIS A 265 1.51 -40.83 34.42
CA HIS A 265 0.42 -39.85 34.57
C HIS A 265 0.72 -38.52 33.88
N LEU A 266 1.96 -38.29 33.48
CA LEU A 266 2.29 -37.28 32.49
C LEU A 266 1.75 -37.77 31.15
N ALA A 267 0.75 -37.07 30.60
CA ALA A 267 0.23 -37.37 29.27
C ALA A 267 1.41 -37.39 28.28
N ARG A 268 1.73 -38.56 27.73
CA ARG A 268 2.72 -38.71 26.67
C ARG A 268 2.14 -38.08 25.41
N TRP A 269 2.47 -36.81 25.18
CA TRP A 269 2.38 -36.25 23.86
C TRP A 269 3.48 -36.89 23.02
N ASP A 270 3.10 -37.94 22.30
CA ASP A 270 3.95 -38.46 21.24
C ASP A 270 3.97 -37.40 20.14
N SER A 271 5.18 -36.93 19.82
CA SER A 271 5.43 -35.98 18.74
C SER A 271 4.98 -36.50 17.38
N SER A 272 4.50 -37.74 17.28
CA SER A 272 3.82 -38.30 16.09
C SER A 272 2.51 -37.59 15.70
N LEU A 273 1.95 -36.72 16.57
CA LEU A 273 0.87 -35.79 16.21
C LEU A 273 1.37 -34.49 15.54
N ILE A 274 2.68 -34.25 15.54
CA ILE A 274 3.33 -33.27 14.68
C ILE A 274 3.89 -34.09 13.51
N PRO A 275 3.35 -33.96 12.28
CA PRO A 275 3.88 -34.70 11.14
C PRO A 275 5.36 -34.34 11.01
N HIS A 276 6.22 -35.32 11.25
CA HIS A 276 7.62 -35.23 10.88
C HIS A 276 7.70 -35.77 9.46
N ASP A 277 8.07 -34.89 8.53
CA ASP A 277 8.47 -35.25 7.17
C ASP A 277 9.63 -36.24 7.25
N GLU A 278 9.42 -37.44 6.69
CA GLU A 278 10.43 -38.07 5.86
C GLU A 278 9.86 -38.09 4.44
N ASP A 279 10.54 -37.34 3.56
CA ASP A 279 10.59 -37.50 2.11
C ASP A 279 9.38 -37.05 1.23
N ASP A 280 9.17 -35.73 1.01
CA ASP A 280 8.71 -35.21 -0.31
C ASP A 280 8.96 -33.68 -0.51
N PRO A 281 9.53 -33.19 -1.64
CA PRO A 281 9.89 -31.78 -1.84
C PRO A 281 8.76 -30.85 -2.34
N HIS A 282 7.50 -31.29 -2.42
CA HIS A 282 6.41 -30.45 -2.97
C HIS A 282 5.44 -29.94 -1.90
N ASP A 283 5.88 -28.82 -1.34
CA ASP A 283 5.30 -27.99 -0.29
C ASP A 283 3.91 -27.41 -0.60
N LEU A 284 2.92 -27.82 0.20
CA LEU A 284 1.71 -27.04 0.51
C LEU A 284 1.25 -27.30 1.96
N GLN A 285 2.21 -27.57 2.86
CA GLN A 285 1.94 -28.02 4.24
C GLN A 285 2.55 -27.10 5.31
N GLY A 286 3.30 -26.06 4.93
CA GLY A 286 3.87 -25.06 5.86
C GLY A 286 2.85 -24.11 6.53
N ILE A 287 1.58 -24.13 6.12
CA ILE A 287 0.53 -23.26 6.68
C ILE A 287 -0.15 -23.92 7.90
N VAL A 288 -0.34 -25.24 7.88
CA VAL A 288 -1.03 -25.98 8.95
C VAL A 288 -0.14 -26.10 10.20
N THR A 289 1.17 -26.32 10.02
CA THR A 289 2.14 -26.37 11.12
C THR A 289 2.30 -25.00 11.82
N LYS A 290 2.26 -23.88 11.08
CA LYS A 290 2.27 -22.54 11.69
C LYS A 290 0.99 -22.24 12.48
N GLN A 291 -0.18 -22.70 12.03
CA GLN A 291 -1.44 -22.50 12.75
C GLN A 291 -1.54 -23.33 14.04
N CYS A 292 -1.01 -24.56 14.06
CA CYS A 292 -0.97 -25.37 15.28
C CYS A 292 0.04 -24.85 16.33
N VAL A 293 1.16 -24.26 15.91
CA VAL A 293 2.18 -23.69 16.82
C VAL A 293 1.74 -22.35 17.42
N ILE A 294 0.86 -21.61 16.74
CA ILE A 294 0.28 -20.34 17.23
C ILE A 294 -0.98 -20.57 18.05
N CYS A 295 -1.57 -21.78 18.01
CA CYS A 295 -2.71 -22.14 18.83
C CYS A 295 -2.37 -22.00 20.33
N PRO A 296 -3.04 -21.11 21.08
CA PRO A 296 -2.80 -20.92 22.51
C PRO A 296 -2.98 -22.24 23.28
N CYS A 297 -3.89 -23.09 22.82
CA CYS A 297 -4.24 -24.36 23.44
C CYS A 297 -3.09 -25.39 23.39
N CYS A 298 -2.38 -25.47 22.25
CA CYS A 298 -1.26 -26.40 22.06
C CYS A 298 -0.02 -25.98 22.88
N ARG A 299 0.22 -24.66 23.02
CA ARG A 299 1.33 -24.11 23.82
C ARG A 299 1.08 -24.15 25.33
N ILE A 300 -0.18 -24.04 25.74
CA ILE A 300 -0.58 -24.32 27.12
C ILE A 300 -0.23 -25.78 27.43
N ALA A 301 -0.69 -26.75 26.63
CA ALA A 301 -0.43 -28.17 26.89
C ALA A 301 1.06 -28.53 27.08
N ASP A 302 1.96 -27.97 26.27
CA ASP A 302 3.41 -28.25 26.32
C ASP A 302 4.10 -27.56 27.51
N SER A 303 3.58 -26.39 27.92
CA SER A 303 4.00 -25.69 29.15
C SER A 303 3.59 -26.44 30.42
N TRP A 304 2.44 -27.14 30.38
CA TRP A 304 1.97 -28.00 31.45
C TRP A 304 2.80 -29.29 31.58
N ALA A 305 3.21 -29.89 30.46
CA ALA A 305 4.12 -31.04 30.48
C ALA A 305 5.49 -30.66 31.07
N SER A 306 6.05 -29.51 30.67
CA SER A 306 7.37 -29.05 31.13
C SER A 306 7.38 -28.64 32.61
N ALA A 307 6.29 -28.04 33.10
CA ALA A 307 6.15 -27.68 34.51
C ALA A 307 6.07 -28.91 35.42
N GLY A 308 5.57 -30.04 34.92
CA GLY A 308 5.50 -31.31 35.66
C GLY A 308 6.86 -31.98 35.93
N VAL A 309 7.94 -31.51 35.28
CA VAL A 309 9.32 -32.00 35.50
C VAL A 309 10.02 -31.25 36.63
N LEU A 310 9.53 -30.05 37.00
CA LEU A 310 10.07 -29.27 38.09
C LEU A 310 9.39 -29.61 39.42
N PRO A 311 10.06 -29.40 40.58
CA PRO A 311 9.40 -29.50 41.87
C PRO A 311 8.13 -28.66 41.89
N PHE A 312 7.03 -29.22 42.39
CA PHE A 312 5.67 -28.70 42.26
C PHE A 312 5.53 -27.19 42.54
N ALA A 313 6.20 -26.68 43.58
CA ALA A 313 6.16 -25.26 43.93
C ALA A 313 6.79 -24.33 42.87
N TRP A 314 7.83 -24.80 42.16
CA TRP A 314 8.51 -24.02 41.11
C TRP A 314 7.80 -24.11 39.77
N GLY A 315 7.31 -25.30 39.38
CA GLY A 315 6.52 -25.47 38.17
C GLY A 315 5.27 -24.58 38.16
N MET A 316 4.63 -24.47 39.32
CA MET A 316 3.50 -23.58 39.59
C MET A 316 3.82 -22.09 39.44
N CYS A 317 4.87 -21.61 40.10
CA CYS A 317 5.25 -20.19 40.05
C CYS A 317 5.66 -19.75 38.64
N ILE A 318 6.39 -20.61 37.91
CA ILE A 318 6.85 -20.32 36.55
C ILE A 318 5.67 -20.19 35.57
N GLN A 319 4.63 -21.01 35.72
CA GLN A 319 3.43 -20.90 34.89
C GLN A 319 2.67 -19.59 35.11
N HIS A 320 2.56 -19.11 36.35
CA HIS A 320 1.80 -17.90 36.66
C HIS A 320 2.56 -16.60 36.42
N VAL A 321 3.88 -16.57 36.60
CA VAL A 321 4.69 -15.34 36.43
C VAL A 321 5.03 -15.07 34.96
N SER A 322 5.09 -16.12 34.13
CA SER A 322 5.66 -16.02 32.78
C SER A 322 4.63 -16.12 31.65
N PHE A 323 3.32 -16.10 31.96
CA PHE A 323 2.23 -16.23 30.99
C PHE A 323 2.25 -15.23 29.81
N PRO A 324 2.78 -13.99 29.93
CA PRO A 324 2.93 -13.11 28.76
C PRO A 324 4.17 -13.40 27.90
N CYS A 325 5.16 -14.15 28.40
CA CYS A 325 6.50 -14.26 27.79
C CYS A 325 7.00 -15.71 27.54
N MET A 326 6.22 -16.73 27.91
CA MET A 326 6.56 -18.17 27.77
C MET A 326 6.09 -18.81 26.45
N PRO A 327 6.50 -18.31 25.29
CA PRO A 327 6.70 -19.24 24.18
C PRO A 327 8.18 -19.49 23.86
N CYS A 328 9.08 -18.59 24.27
CA CYS A 328 10.46 -18.58 23.78
C CYS A 328 11.47 -19.18 24.77
N ILE A 329 11.28 -18.99 26.07
CA ILE A 329 12.25 -19.42 27.11
C ILE A 329 12.27 -20.95 27.27
N GLY A 330 11.11 -21.62 27.19
CA GLY A 330 11.01 -23.08 27.27
C GLY A 330 11.73 -23.80 26.12
N ALA A 331 11.69 -23.24 24.91
CA ALA A 331 12.39 -23.78 23.74
C ALA A 331 13.92 -23.63 23.87
N VAL A 332 14.39 -22.48 24.37
CA VAL A 332 15.82 -22.21 24.62
C VAL A 332 16.38 -23.10 25.75
N LEU A 333 15.59 -23.37 26.79
CA LEU A 333 15.99 -24.29 27.86
C LEU A 333 16.07 -25.75 27.36
N ARG A 334 15.14 -26.20 26.51
CA ARG A 334 15.22 -27.53 25.84
C ARG A 334 16.45 -27.64 24.93
N SER A 335 16.86 -26.57 24.23
CA SER A 335 18.03 -26.61 23.35
C SER A 335 19.37 -26.66 24.11
N LYS A 336 19.37 -26.36 25.41
CA LYS A 336 20.56 -26.41 26.27
C LYS A 336 20.61 -27.64 27.20
N LEU A 337 19.54 -28.44 27.21
CA LEU A 337 19.42 -29.68 27.99
C LEU A 337 19.62 -30.95 27.14
N ARG A 338 19.80 -30.82 25.82
CA ARG A 338 20.40 -31.84 24.96
C ARG A 338 21.88 -31.55 24.78
#